data_AF-A0A316F5H0-F1
#
_entry.id   AF-A0A316F5H0-F1
#
_cell.length_a   1.000
_cell.length_b   1.000
_cell.length_c   1.000
_cell.angle_alpha   90.00
_cell.angle_beta   90.00
_cell.angle_gamma   90.00
#
_symmetry.space_group_name_H-M   'P 1'
#
loop_
_entity.id
_entity.type
_entity.pdbx_description
1 polymer ?
#
loop_
_entity_poly.entity_id
_entity_poly.type
_entity_poly.pdbx_seq_one_letter_code
_entity_poly.pdbx_strand_id
1 'polypeptide(L)'
;AYHRYSPIHTHQHQESVGNGWNILAFFGVLLVGVFFLSSILLLIIRDDPGIGYWSFFTVTSGIVFLSIFYMRWYRKNHDMTYIPHYSHVVFDRKSGFIIARNIDYTETKKYHYSEFVPVMFYTVSVNAVQEFHLLLFNRISGNEIHINTSGDIYSLYVTLRIFNQFMDINEPLPDLPHLEPFRPFDKTTREYDKKKKRDPDKWRSADHLEYHKMCEEARRDLQKYFESGDWI
;
A
#
# COMPACT_ATOMS: atom_id res chain seq x y z
N ALA A 1 -10.45 27.77 10.32
CA ALA A 1 -11.05 26.51 10.77
C ALA A 1 -10.77 25.44 9.71
N TYR A 2 -9.73 24.63 9.93
CA TYR A 2 -9.27 23.62 8.99
C TYR A 2 -10.19 22.40 9.07
N HIS A 3 -11.04 22.23 8.06
CA HIS A 3 -11.95 21.09 7.98
C HIS A 3 -11.19 19.80 7.66
N ARG A 4 -11.55 18.78 8.43
CA ARG A 4 -11.02 17.44 8.52
C ARG A 4 -11.37 16.69 7.24
N TYR A 5 -10.47 16.68 6.26
CA TYR A 5 -10.51 15.71 5.17
C TYR A 5 -10.29 14.32 5.79
N SER A 6 -11.23 13.38 5.58
CA SER A 6 -11.00 11.97 5.89
C SER A 6 -10.22 11.37 4.73
N PRO A 7 -8.91 11.09 4.86
CA PRO A 7 -8.16 10.42 3.82
C PRO A 7 -8.62 8.96 3.74
N ILE A 8 -8.73 8.41 2.53
CA ILE A 8 -8.83 6.96 2.35
C ILE A 8 -7.45 6.41 2.73
N HIS A 9 -7.34 5.81 3.91
CA HIS A 9 -6.09 5.25 4.42
C HIS A 9 -5.86 3.87 3.82
N THR A 10 -4.93 3.76 2.88
CA THR A 10 -4.46 2.47 2.37
C THR A 10 -3.25 2.04 3.20
N HIS A 11 -3.46 1.18 4.19
CA HIS A 11 -2.37 0.52 4.90
C HIS A 11 -1.71 -0.48 3.94
N GLN A 12 -0.56 -0.10 3.36
CA GLN A 12 0.27 -1.02 2.59
C GLN A 12 0.91 -2.01 3.56
N HIS A 13 0.39 -3.23 3.59
CA HIS A 13 1.05 -4.34 4.28
C HIS A 13 1.97 -5.02 3.27
N GLN A 14 3.28 -4.97 3.50
CA GLN A 14 4.21 -5.79 2.71
C GLN A 14 5.12 -6.57 3.65
N GLU A 15 5.19 -7.88 3.38
CA GLU A 15 5.99 -8.82 4.13
C GLU A 15 7.48 -8.49 4.05
N SER A 16 8.05 -8.52 5.24
CA SER A 16 9.40 -8.08 5.55
C SER A 16 10.44 -9.01 4.94
N VAL A 17 10.90 -8.69 3.73
CA VAL A 17 12.18 -9.22 3.20
C VAL A 17 13.34 -8.87 4.15
N GLY A 18 13.17 -7.86 5.02
CA GLY A 18 14.09 -7.53 6.10
C GLY A 18 14.09 -8.48 7.30
N ASN A 19 13.08 -9.31 7.51
CA ASN A 19 12.95 -10.11 8.74
C ASN A 19 13.86 -11.34 8.73
N GLY A 20 14.02 -12.03 7.59
CA GLY A 20 14.83 -13.24 7.52
C GLY A 20 16.30 -13.01 7.91
N TRP A 21 16.89 -11.90 7.48
CA TRP A 21 18.28 -11.57 7.79
C TRP A 21 18.49 -11.01 9.20
N ASN A 22 17.50 -10.30 9.75
CA ASN A 22 17.52 -9.91 11.17
C ASN A 22 17.49 -11.15 12.08
N ILE A 23 16.77 -12.20 11.67
CA ILE A 23 16.76 -13.49 12.35
C ILE A 23 18.13 -14.18 12.24
N LEU A 24 18.75 -14.25 11.05
CA LEU A 24 20.11 -14.76 10.89
C LEU A 24 21.12 -13.99 11.77
N ALA A 25 21.06 -12.66 11.77
CA ALA A 25 21.95 -11.80 12.55
C ALA A 25 21.74 -12.01 14.07
N PHE A 26 20.48 -12.15 14.50
CA PHE A 26 20.14 -12.47 15.89
C PHE A 26 20.73 -13.82 16.32
N PHE A 27 20.57 -14.86 15.51
CA PHE A 27 21.18 -16.17 15.77
C PHE A 27 22.71 -16.13 15.74
N GLY A 28 23.30 -15.32 14.85
CA GLY A 28 24.74 -15.09 14.81
C GLY A 28 25.28 -14.46 16.09
N VAL A 29 24.62 -13.43 16.61
CA VAL A 29 24.97 -12.79 17.90
C VAL A 29 24.78 -13.75 19.07
N LEU A 30 23.72 -14.56 19.06
CA LEU A 30 23.44 -15.54 20.10
C LEU A 30 24.52 -16.64 20.12
N LEU A 31 24.95 -17.13 18.96
CA LEU A 31 26.07 -18.07 18.82
C LEU A 31 27.37 -17.48 19.40
N VAL A 32 27.70 -16.23 19.08
CA VAL A 32 28.87 -15.53 19.66
C VAL A 32 28.76 -15.45 21.19
N GLY A 33 27.57 -15.16 21.72
CA GLY A 33 27.31 -15.15 23.16
C GLY A 33 27.49 -16.52 23.83
N VAL A 34 27.05 -17.61 23.18
CA VAL A 34 27.25 -18.99 23.67
C VAL A 34 28.73 -19.35 23.69
N PHE A 35 29.49 -19.00 22.64
CA PHE A 35 30.94 -19.22 22.61
C PHE A 35 31.68 -18.39 23.65
N PHE A 36 31.21 -17.17 23.95
CA PHE A 36 31.76 -16.33 25.02
C PHE A 36 31.57 -16.96 26.41
N LEU A 37 30.35 -17.41 26.73
CA LEU A 37 30.06 -18.08 28.00
C LEU A 37 30.80 -19.42 28.12
N SER A 38 30.91 -20.18 27.03
CA SER A 38 31.72 -21.41 26.98
C SER A 38 33.20 -21.13 27.26
N SER A 39 33.74 -20.00 26.78
CA SER A 39 35.13 -19.59 27.03
C SER A 39 35.37 -19.21 28.49
N ILE A 40 34.42 -18.51 29.12
CA ILE A 40 34.47 -18.21 30.57
C ILE A 40 34.41 -19.49 31.41
N LEU A 41 33.54 -20.42 31.04
CA LEU A 41 33.44 -21.72 31.73
C LEU A 41 34.75 -22.52 31.60
N LEU A 42 35.38 -22.50 30.43
CA LEU A 42 36.67 -23.18 30.21
C LEU A 42 37.82 -22.51 30.97
N LEU A 43 37.82 -21.19 31.14
CA LEU A 43 38.75 -20.47 32.02
C LEU A 43 38.61 -20.89 33.49
N ILE A 44 37.39 -21.21 33.93
CA ILE A 44 37.11 -21.68 35.30
C ILE A 44 37.58 -23.14 35.48
N ILE A 45 37.48 -23.96 34.44
CA ILE A 45 37.79 -25.40 34.50
C ILE A 45 39.28 -25.69 34.18
N ARG A 46 39.93 -24.86 33.37
CA ARG A 46 41.33 -24.98 32.93
C ARG A 46 42.05 -23.65 33.10
N ASP A 47 43.15 -23.65 33.86
CA ASP A 47 43.96 -22.45 34.14
C ASP A 47 44.66 -21.84 32.90
N ASP A 48 44.71 -22.55 31.77
CA ASP A 48 45.24 -22.01 30.50
C ASP A 48 44.37 -22.43 29.29
N PRO A 49 43.47 -21.55 28.83
CA PRO A 49 42.79 -21.74 27.56
C PRO A 49 43.77 -21.35 26.47
N GLY A 50 44.49 -22.34 25.96
CA GLY A 50 45.54 -22.14 24.96
C GLY A 50 45.13 -21.22 23.81
N ILE A 51 46.12 -20.56 23.21
CA ILE A 51 46.05 -19.50 22.18
C ILE A 51 45.05 -19.79 21.04
N GLY A 52 44.76 -21.06 20.73
CA GLY A 52 43.76 -21.48 19.74
C GLY A 52 42.31 -21.04 20.05
N TYR A 53 41.93 -20.93 21.31
CA TYR A 53 40.55 -20.55 21.68
C TYR A 53 40.31 -19.04 21.54
N TRP A 54 41.26 -18.23 22.02
CA TRP A 54 41.23 -16.77 21.87
C TRP A 54 41.27 -16.32 20.41
N SER A 55 42.01 -17.04 19.57
CA SER A 55 42.06 -16.79 18.12
C SER A 55 40.75 -17.17 17.43
N PHE A 56 40.09 -18.28 17.81
CA PHE A 56 38.78 -18.61 17.27
C PHE A 56 37.70 -17.56 17.62
N PHE A 57 37.69 -17.09 18.88
CA PHE A 57 36.73 -16.07 19.33
C PHE A 57 36.92 -14.72 18.63
N THR A 58 38.16 -14.25 18.49
CA THR A 58 38.47 -12.97 17.84
C THR A 58 38.17 -13.01 16.34
N VAL A 59 38.47 -14.12 15.66
CA VAL A 59 38.17 -14.29 14.23
C VAL A 59 36.67 -14.38 13.98
N THR A 60 35.93 -15.20 14.74
CA THR A 60 34.47 -15.33 14.57
C THR A 60 33.73 -14.03 14.88
N SER A 61 34.10 -13.35 15.96
CA SER A 61 33.53 -12.03 16.30
C SER A 61 33.84 -10.98 15.23
N GLY A 62 35.08 -10.97 14.72
CA GLY A 62 35.49 -10.08 13.63
C GLY A 62 34.67 -10.29 12.35
N ILE A 63 34.39 -11.54 11.98
CA ILE A 63 33.56 -11.87 10.81
C ILE A 63 32.12 -11.38 11.00
N VAL A 64 31.53 -11.58 12.19
CA VAL A 64 30.17 -11.08 12.48
C VAL A 64 30.12 -9.55 12.44
N PHE A 65 31.09 -8.86 13.04
CA PHE A 65 31.15 -7.39 12.98
C PHE A 65 31.34 -6.86 11.55
N LEU A 66 32.27 -7.46 10.78
CA LEU A 66 32.51 -7.08 9.39
C LEU A 66 31.29 -7.34 8.50
N SER A 67 30.58 -8.46 8.70
CA SER A 67 29.36 -8.76 7.95
C SER A 67 28.22 -7.78 8.25
N ILE A 68 28.03 -7.37 9.52
CA ILE A 68 27.06 -6.33 9.89
C ILE A 68 27.43 -5.00 9.23
N PHE A 69 28.72 -4.61 9.28
CA PHE A 69 29.18 -3.34 8.71
C PHE A 69 29.08 -3.32 7.18
N TYR A 70 29.52 -4.41 6.53
CA TYR A 70 29.37 -4.62 5.09
C TYR A 70 27.91 -4.56 4.67
N MET A 71 26.98 -5.16 5.43
CA MET A 71 25.55 -5.09 5.13
C MET A 71 24.96 -3.70 5.28
N ARG A 72 25.35 -2.94 6.32
CA ARG A 72 24.92 -1.53 6.46
C ARG A 72 25.44 -0.66 5.31
N TRP A 73 26.69 -0.89 4.91
CA TRP A 73 27.30 -0.21 3.76
C TRP A 73 26.63 -0.62 2.44
N TYR A 74 26.41 -1.91 2.21
CA TYR A 74 25.77 -2.47 1.03
C TYR A 74 24.34 -1.96 0.89
N ARG A 75 23.55 -1.98 1.97
CA ARG A 75 22.18 -1.43 1.99
C ARG A 75 22.15 0.07 1.71
N LYS A 76 23.16 0.84 2.14
CA LYS A 76 23.24 2.28 1.85
C LYS A 76 23.60 2.57 0.39
N ASN A 77 24.45 1.74 -0.20
CA ASN A 77 25.01 1.98 -1.55
C ASN A 77 24.21 1.35 -2.68
N HIS A 78 23.52 0.25 -2.42
CA HIS A 78 22.51 -0.30 -3.29
C HIS A 78 21.18 0.10 -2.68
N ASP A 79 20.29 0.77 -3.44
CA ASP A 79 18.98 1.33 -3.06
C ASP A 79 17.94 0.32 -2.51
N MET A 80 18.40 -0.71 -1.79
CA MET A 80 17.66 -1.69 -1.02
C MET A 80 17.12 -1.09 0.29
N THR A 81 17.51 0.14 0.64
CA THR A 81 16.88 0.91 1.72
C THR A 81 15.87 1.89 1.17
N TYR A 82 14.60 1.58 1.47
CA TYR A 82 13.56 2.59 1.63
C TYR A 82 13.11 3.21 0.30
N ILE A 83 12.28 2.49 -0.44
CA ILE A 83 11.30 3.17 -1.30
C ILE A 83 10.48 4.03 -0.33
N PRO A 84 10.52 5.37 -0.39
CA PRO A 84 9.76 6.20 0.53
C PRO A 84 8.29 5.84 0.38
N HIS A 85 7.77 5.12 1.38
CA HIS A 85 6.40 4.66 1.35
C HIS A 85 5.51 5.88 1.55
N TYR A 86 4.73 6.21 0.52
CA TYR A 86 3.73 7.27 0.60
C TYR A 86 2.47 6.67 1.23
N SER A 87 2.34 6.75 2.56
CA SER A 87 1.17 6.23 3.28
C SER A 87 -0.06 7.13 3.15
N HIS A 88 0.14 8.40 2.78
CA HIS A 88 -0.94 9.37 2.66
C HIS A 88 -1.02 9.89 1.23
N VAL A 89 -2.05 9.43 0.52
CA VAL A 89 -2.36 9.85 -0.84
C VAL A 89 -3.65 10.65 -0.82
N VAL A 90 -3.61 11.84 -1.42
CA VAL A 90 -4.77 12.71 -1.61
C VAL A 90 -4.98 12.95 -3.09
N PHE A 91 -6.18 12.64 -3.56
CA PHE A 91 -6.62 12.89 -4.92
C PHE A 91 -7.30 14.26 -4.97
N ASP A 92 -6.66 15.24 -5.60
CA ASP A 92 -7.25 16.56 -5.83
C ASP A 92 -7.88 16.62 -7.23
N ARG A 93 -9.20 16.40 -7.27
CA ARG A 93 -10.02 16.52 -8.48
C ARG A 93 -9.89 17.88 -9.16
N LYS A 94 -9.84 18.98 -8.40
CA LYS A 94 -9.88 20.34 -8.99
C LYS A 94 -8.60 20.66 -9.74
N SER A 95 -7.47 20.21 -9.21
CA SER A 95 -6.16 20.49 -9.80
C SER A 95 -5.69 19.36 -10.71
N GLY A 96 -6.28 18.17 -10.64
CA GLY A 96 -5.85 16.98 -11.41
C GLY A 96 -4.59 16.31 -10.85
N PHE A 97 -4.16 16.71 -9.64
CA PHE A 97 -2.93 16.22 -9.02
C PHE A 97 -3.23 15.18 -7.95
N ILE A 98 -2.34 14.19 -7.87
CA ILE A 98 -2.20 13.29 -6.75
C ILE A 98 -1.09 13.84 -5.85
N ILE A 99 -1.42 14.06 -4.57
CA ILE A 99 -0.49 14.51 -3.56
C ILE A 99 -0.15 13.31 -2.69
N ALA A 100 1.10 12.86 -2.79
CA ALA A 100 1.62 11.74 -2.04
C ALA A 100 2.55 12.26 -0.94
N ARG A 101 2.32 11.88 0.31
CA ARG A 101 3.13 12.27 1.46
C ARG A 101 3.74 11.05 2.13
N ASN A 102 5.04 11.14 2.43
CA ASN A 102 5.79 10.10 3.13
C ASN A 102 5.20 9.89 4.54
N ILE A 103 5.33 8.69 5.10
CA ILE A 103 4.99 8.32 6.48
C ILE A 103 5.48 9.35 7.50
N ASP A 104 6.69 9.89 7.31
CA ASP A 104 7.28 10.86 8.25
C ASP A 104 6.72 12.29 8.10
N TYR A 105 5.78 12.50 7.17
CA TYR A 105 5.18 13.79 6.83
C TYR A 105 6.16 14.90 6.39
N THR A 106 7.44 14.58 6.23
CA THR A 106 8.52 15.50 5.88
C THR A 106 8.52 15.86 4.40
N GLU A 107 8.25 14.87 3.54
CA GLU A 107 8.28 15.03 2.10
C GLU A 107 6.88 14.88 1.51
N THR A 108 6.48 15.86 0.70
CA THR A 108 5.24 15.83 -0.09
C THR A 108 5.60 15.92 -1.57
N LYS A 109 5.26 14.89 -2.34
CA LYS A 109 5.40 14.86 -3.79
C LYS A 109 4.04 15.06 -4.45
N LYS A 110 4.06 15.71 -5.61
CA LYS A 110 2.87 15.96 -6.43
C LYS A 110 3.08 15.31 -7.79
N TYR A 111 2.11 14.55 -8.23
CA TYR A 111 2.10 13.87 -9.52
C TYR A 111 0.82 14.21 -10.27
N HIS A 112 0.88 14.34 -11.58
CA HIS A 112 -0.36 14.52 -12.35
C HIS A 112 -1.06 13.18 -12.55
N TYR A 113 -2.40 13.12 -12.46
CA TYR A 113 -3.15 11.86 -12.57
C TYR A 113 -2.88 11.13 -13.90
N SER A 114 -2.73 11.88 -15.00
CA SER A 114 -2.47 11.31 -16.34
C SER A 114 -1.11 10.62 -16.49
N GLU A 115 -0.23 10.73 -15.50
CA GLU A 115 1.04 10.00 -15.47
C GLU A 115 0.86 8.56 -14.96
N PHE A 116 -0.26 8.29 -14.32
CA PHE A 116 -0.55 6.97 -13.77
C PHE A 116 -1.23 6.08 -14.80
N VAL A 117 -0.81 4.82 -14.80
CA VAL A 117 -1.41 3.73 -15.55
C VAL A 117 -2.00 2.75 -14.54
N PRO A 118 -3.27 2.36 -14.68
CA PRO A 118 -3.84 1.32 -13.83
C PRO A 118 -3.24 -0.03 -14.19
N VAL A 119 -2.80 -0.77 -13.17
CA VAL A 119 -2.31 -2.14 -13.31
C VAL A 119 -3.12 -3.01 -12.38
N MET A 120 -3.65 -4.10 -12.93
CA MET A 120 -4.34 -5.14 -12.17
C MET A 120 -3.42 -6.36 -12.11
N PHE A 121 -3.30 -6.93 -10.91
CA PHE A 121 -2.56 -8.16 -10.69
C PHE A 121 -3.32 -9.01 -9.68
N TYR A 122 -3.05 -10.32 -9.67
CA TYR A 122 -3.63 -11.22 -8.69
C TYR A 122 -2.56 -11.78 -7.77
N THR A 123 -2.92 -11.99 -6.52
CA THR A 123 -2.14 -12.73 -5.54
C THR A 123 -2.94 -13.94 -5.10
N VAL A 124 -2.25 -14.98 -4.66
CA VAL A 124 -2.89 -16.12 -4.01
C VAL A 124 -2.68 -15.94 -2.52
N SER A 125 -3.77 -15.79 -1.76
CA SER A 125 -3.69 -15.70 -0.31
C SER A 125 -3.28 -17.03 0.31
N VAL A 126 -2.88 -17.01 1.58
CA VAL A 126 -2.50 -18.21 2.34
C VAL A 126 -3.59 -19.30 2.36
N ASN A 127 -4.85 -18.92 2.13
CA ASN A 127 -5.99 -19.84 2.06
C ASN A 127 -6.24 -20.38 0.64
N ALA A 128 -5.29 -20.22 -0.28
CA ALA A 128 -5.41 -20.56 -1.70
C ALA A 128 -6.57 -19.83 -2.41
N VAL A 129 -6.99 -18.68 -1.88
CA VAL A 129 -7.99 -17.82 -2.51
C VAL A 129 -7.28 -16.83 -3.43
N GLN A 130 -7.74 -16.72 -4.67
CA GLN A 130 -7.25 -15.71 -5.60
C GLN A 130 -7.84 -14.34 -5.23
N GLU A 131 -6.96 -13.40 -4.91
CA GLU A 131 -7.31 -12.01 -4.64
C GLU A 131 -6.78 -11.15 -5.78
N PHE A 132 -7.65 -10.34 -6.38
CA PHE A 132 -7.24 -9.36 -7.35
C PHE A 132 -7.01 -8.01 -6.68
N HIS A 133 -6.00 -7.28 -7.14
CA HIS A 133 -5.59 -5.97 -6.61
C HIS A 133 -5.47 -4.96 -7.75
N LEU A 134 -5.79 -3.70 -7.46
CA LEU A 134 -5.62 -2.56 -8.36
C LEU A 134 -4.55 -1.62 -7.82
N LEU A 135 -3.53 -1.35 -8.64
CA LEU A 135 -2.54 -0.32 -8.38
C LEU A 135 -2.56 0.74 -9.48
N LEU A 136 -2.19 1.97 -9.12
CA LEU A 136 -1.86 3.03 -10.04
C LEU A 136 -0.33 3.15 -10.11
N PHE A 137 0.24 2.83 -11.26
CA PHE A 137 1.67 2.91 -11.51
C PHE A 137 2.02 4.21 -12.23
N ASN A 138 2.86 5.06 -11.64
CA ASN A 138 3.35 6.25 -12.30
C ASN A 138 4.44 5.88 -13.32
N ARG A 139 4.14 6.07 -14.60
CA ARG A 139 5.06 5.68 -15.70
C ARG A 139 6.37 6.46 -15.75
N ILE A 140 6.43 7.65 -15.12
CA ILE A 140 7.59 8.54 -15.17
C ILE A 140 8.49 8.31 -13.96
N SER A 141 7.91 8.34 -12.77
CA SER A 141 8.64 8.26 -11.51
C SER A 141 8.79 6.85 -10.97
N GLY A 142 8.05 5.87 -11.52
CA GLY A 142 8.03 4.48 -11.05
C GLY A 142 7.32 4.30 -9.70
N ASN A 143 6.62 5.32 -9.20
CA ASN A 143 5.90 5.22 -7.93
C ASN A 143 4.58 4.45 -8.09
N GLU A 144 4.27 3.65 -7.08
CA GLU A 144 3.06 2.83 -7.04
C GLU A 144 2.11 3.31 -5.94
N ILE A 145 0.84 3.44 -6.29
CA ILE A 145 -0.24 3.75 -5.36
C ILE A 145 -1.19 2.57 -5.38
N HIS A 146 -1.23 1.83 -4.28
CA HIS A 146 -2.16 0.71 -4.14
C HIS A 146 -3.52 1.25 -3.75
N ILE A 147 -4.53 0.99 -4.58
CA ILE A 147 -5.92 1.23 -4.22
C ILE A 147 -6.35 -0.01 -3.45
N ASN A 148 -6.60 0.13 -2.14
CA ASN A 148 -6.91 -0.99 -1.27
C ASN A 148 -8.29 -1.56 -1.62
N THR A 149 -8.30 -2.50 -2.57
CA THR A 149 -9.48 -3.21 -3.03
C THR A 149 -9.02 -4.62 -3.33
N SER A 150 -9.16 -5.52 -2.36
CA SER A 150 -9.21 -6.95 -2.66
C SER A 150 -10.65 -7.28 -3.02
N GLY A 151 -10.85 -7.93 -4.17
CA GLY A 151 -12.19 -8.22 -4.66
C GLY A 151 -12.20 -9.07 -5.91
N ASP A 152 -13.40 -9.26 -6.45
CA ASP A 152 -13.57 -9.83 -7.79
C ASP A 152 -13.08 -8.85 -8.87
N ILE A 153 -12.76 -9.39 -10.05
CA ILE A 153 -12.29 -8.60 -11.20
C ILE A 153 -13.26 -7.47 -11.57
N TYR A 154 -14.55 -7.71 -11.38
CA TYR A 154 -15.63 -6.77 -11.68
C TYR A 154 -15.60 -5.55 -10.76
N SER A 155 -15.46 -5.75 -9.45
CA SER A 155 -15.36 -4.65 -8.49
C SER A 155 -14.13 -3.78 -8.74
N LEU A 156 -13.01 -4.37 -9.20
CA LEU A 156 -11.82 -3.59 -9.55
C LEU A 156 -12.04 -2.67 -10.74
N TYR A 157 -12.75 -3.15 -11.76
CA TYR A 157 -13.09 -2.32 -12.91
C TYR A 157 -14.03 -1.17 -12.53
N VAL A 158 -15.03 -1.43 -11.68
CA VAL A 158 -15.91 -0.38 -11.13
C VAL A 158 -15.11 0.62 -10.32
N THR A 159 -14.23 0.16 -9.44
CA THR A 159 -13.35 1.02 -8.65
C THR A 159 -12.48 1.90 -9.56
N LEU A 160 -11.84 1.32 -10.56
CA LEU A 160 -11.05 2.08 -11.54
C LEU A 160 -11.90 3.15 -12.24
N ARG A 161 -13.12 2.80 -12.66
CA ARG A 161 -14.05 3.76 -13.27
C ARG A 161 -14.46 4.87 -12.30
N ILE A 162 -14.72 4.56 -11.03
CA ILE A 162 -15.01 5.54 -9.99
C ILE A 162 -13.85 6.52 -9.85
N PHE A 163 -12.60 6.03 -9.79
CA PHE A 163 -11.43 6.90 -9.68
C PHE A 163 -11.24 7.77 -10.92
N ASN A 164 -11.39 7.21 -12.12
CA ASN A 164 -11.31 7.97 -13.37
C ASN A 164 -12.38 9.07 -13.41
N GLN A 165 -13.64 8.73 -13.13
CA GLN A 165 -14.76 9.67 -13.08
C GLN A 165 -14.55 10.74 -11.99
N PHE A 166 -14.03 10.35 -10.83
CA PHE A 166 -13.71 11.29 -9.74
C PHE A 166 -12.59 12.25 -10.11
N MET A 167 -11.61 11.84 -10.93
CA MET A 167 -10.52 12.72 -11.36
C MET A 167 -10.86 13.56 -12.59
N ASP A 168 -11.83 13.16 -13.42
CA ASP A 168 -12.29 13.93 -14.56
C ASP A 168 -13.30 15.03 -14.15
N ILE A 169 -12.89 16.29 -14.29
CA ILE A 169 -13.69 17.48 -13.97
C ILE A 169 -14.91 17.62 -14.89
N ASN A 170 -14.86 17.06 -16.09
CA ASN A 170 -15.92 17.16 -17.10
C ASN A 170 -17.04 16.14 -16.85
N GLU A 171 -16.77 15.07 -16.10
CA GLU A 171 -17.77 14.10 -15.68
C GLU A 171 -18.38 14.52 -14.34
N PRO A 172 -19.65 14.18 -14.04
CA PRO A 172 -20.20 14.38 -12.70
C PRO A 172 -19.45 13.50 -11.69
N LEU A 173 -19.44 13.89 -10.41
CA LEU A 173 -18.94 13.06 -9.33
C LEU A 173 -19.63 11.69 -9.33
N PRO A 174 -18.88 10.61 -9.04
CA PRO A 174 -19.48 9.28 -8.95
C PRO A 174 -20.59 9.27 -7.89
N ASP A 175 -21.65 8.51 -8.16
CA ASP A 175 -22.85 8.47 -7.32
C ASP A 175 -22.61 7.54 -6.12
N LEU A 176 -21.92 8.06 -5.11
CA LEU A 176 -21.52 7.33 -3.90
C LEU A 176 -22.05 8.04 -2.65
N PRO A 177 -22.46 7.30 -1.60
CA PRO A 177 -22.96 7.89 -0.36
C PRO A 177 -22.00 8.90 0.28
N HIS A 178 -20.69 8.62 0.27
CA HIS A 178 -19.69 9.51 0.84
C HIS A 178 -19.45 10.78 0.01
N LEU A 179 -19.86 10.79 -1.28
CA LEU A 179 -19.78 11.97 -2.14
C LEU A 179 -21.05 12.83 -2.09
N GLU A 180 -22.15 12.31 -1.55
CA GLU A 180 -23.44 12.99 -1.49
C GLU A 180 -23.35 14.43 -0.95
N PRO A 181 -22.68 14.68 0.19
CA PRO A 181 -22.56 16.04 0.74
C PRO A 181 -21.80 16.99 -0.19
N PHE A 182 -20.96 16.46 -1.08
CA PHE A 182 -20.09 17.24 -1.96
C PHE A 182 -20.71 17.54 -3.33
N ARG A 183 -21.71 16.76 -3.76
CA ARG A 183 -22.38 16.91 -5.07
C ARG A 183 -22.89 18.33 -5.36
N PRO A 184 -23.53 19.06 -4.41
CA PRO A 184 -24.03 20.41 -4.67
C PRO A 184 -22.94 21.45 -4.92
N PHE A 185 -21.72 21.20 -4.43
CA PHE A 185 -20.58 22.11 -4.53
C PHE A 185 -19.80 21.95 -5.84
N ASP A 186 -19.89 20.79 -6.50
CA ASP A 186 -19.28 20.53 -7.79
C ASP A 186 -20.21 21.02 -8.93
N LYS A 187 -19.71 21.96 -9.75
CA LYS A 187 -20.52 22.61 -10.80
C LYS A 187 -21.06 21.60 -11.82
N THR A 188 -20.19 20.73 -12.32
CA THR A 188 -20.50 19.71 -13.33
C THR A 188 -21.56 18.75 -12.80
N THR A 189 -21.37 18.27 -11.57
CA THR A 189 -22.29 17.36 -10.88
C THR A 189 -23.66 18.00 -10.67
N ARG A 190 -23.68 19.25 -10.19
CA ARG A 190 -24.92 19.99 -9.96
C ARG A 190 -25.73 20.21 -11.24
N GLU A 191 -25.07 20.53 -12.36
CA GLU A 191 -25.74 20.69 -13.66
C GLU A 191 -26.28 19.36 -14.18
N TYR A 192 -25.51 18.28 -14.04
CA TYR A 192 -25.93 16.93 -14.38
C TYR A 192 -27.13 16.45 -13.54
N ASP A 193 -27.09 16.64 -12.22
CA ASP A 193 -28.16 16.23 -11.30
C ASP A 193 -29.46 17.01 -11.57
N LYS A 194 -29.36 18.31 -11.88
CA LYS A 194 -30.51 19.13 -12.32
C LYS A 194 -31.11 18.61 -13.61
N LYS A 195 -30.28 18.27 -14.61
CA LYS A 195 -30.74 17.73 -15.90
C LYS A 195 -31.44 16.38 -15.73
N LYS A 196 -30.92 15.52 -14.85
CA LYS A 196 -31.49 14.19 -14.57
C LYS A 196 -32.59 14.18 -13.51
N LYS A 197 -32.91 15.33 -12.89
CA LYS A 197 -33.86 15.45 -11.78
C LYS A 197 -33.55 14.42 -10.66
N ARG A 198 -32.27 14.26 -10.34
CA ARG A 198 -31.83 13.34 -9.26
C ARG A 198 -32.30 13.89 -7.91
N ASP A 199 -32.80 13.02 -7.04
CA ASP A 199 -33.10 13.39 -5.65
C ASP A 199 -31.79 13.80 -4.92
N PRO A 200 -31.70 15.01 -4.35
CA PRO A 200 -30.53 15.45 -3.59
C PRO A 200 -30.27 14.66 -2.30
N ASP A 201 -31.28 13.98 -1.76
CA ASP A 201 -31.18 13.19 -0.53
C ASP A 201 -31.19 11.67 -0.79
N LYS A 202 -31.05 11.23 -2.04
CA LYS A 202 -31.08 9.81 -2.47
C LYS A 202 -30.33 8.88 -1.51
N TRP A 203 -29.08 9.20 -1.18
CA TRP A 203 -28.27 8.32 -0.31
C TRP A 203 -28.53 8.56 1.18
N ARG A 204 -29.08 9.71 1.56
CA ARG A 204 -29.44 10.03 2.95
C ARG A 204 -30.77 9.37 3.35
N SER A 205 -31.69 9.23 2.41
CA SER A 205 -33.02 8.66 2.62
C SER A 205 -33.06 7.14 2.46
N ALA A 206 -32.11 6.55 1.73
CA ALA A 206 -32.03 5.10 1.53
C ALA A 206 -31.78 4.36 2.85
N ASP A 207 -32.62 3.37 3.14
CA ASP A 207 -32.38 2.42 4.24
C ASP A 207 -31.22 1.46 3.90
N HIS A 208 -30.61 0.87 4.92
CA HIS A 208 -29.52 -0.09 4.74
C HIS A 208 -29.90 -1.28 3.86
N LEU A 209 -31.13 -1.77 3.97
CA LEU A 209 -31.61 -2.88 3.14
C LEU A 209 -31.80 -2.46 1.68
N GLU A 210 -32.28 -1.23 1.46
CA GLU A 210 -32.45 -0.67 0.11
C GLU A 210 -31.09 -0.43 -0.55
N TYR A 211 -30.14 0.14 0.19
CA TYR A 211 -28.76 0.29 -0.25
C TYR A 211 -28.16 -1.05 -0.69
N HIS A 212 -28.31 -2.10 0.12
CA HIS A 212 -27.76 -3.41 -0.21
C HIS A 212 -28.38 -3.98 -1.50
N LYS A 213 -29.70 -3.87 -1.66
CA LYS A 213 -30.39 -4.29 -2.90
C LYS A 213 -29.86 -3.53 -4.12
N MET A 214 -29.70 -2.21 -4.02
CA MET A 214 -29.15 -1.41 -5.11
C MET A 214 -27.72 -1.84 -5.49
N CYS A 215 -26.89 -2.15 -4.49
CA CYS A 215 -25.54 -2.66 -4.74
C CYS A 215 -25.56 -4.04 -5.42
N GLU A 216 -26.43 -4.95 -4.98
CA GLU A 216 -26.56 -6.28 -5.61
C GLU A 216 -27.09 -6.19 -7.04
N GLU A 217 -28.09 -5.35 -7.29
CA GLU A 217 -28.63 -5.10 -8.63
C GLU A 217 -27.55 -4.53 -9.55
N ALA A 218 -26.84 -3.49 -9.10
CA ALA A 218 -25.72 -2.91 -9.85
C ALA A 218 -24.63 -3.95 -10.15
N ARG A 219 -24.29 -4.80 -9.17
CA ARG A 219 -23.32 -5.88 -9.34
C ARG A 219 -23.79 -6.89 -10.38
N ARG A 220 -25.07 -7.27 -10.36
CA ARG A 220 -25.65 -8.23 -11.30
C ARG A 220 -25.68 -7.67 -12.73
N ASP A 221 -26.03 -6.41 -12.90
CA ASP A 221 -26.07 -5.77 -14.21
C ASP A 221 -24.67 -5.62 -14.80
N LEU A 222 -23.69 -5.29 -13.95
CA LEU A 222 -22.29 -5.28 -14.31
C LEU A 222 -21.80 -6.67 -14.74
N GLN A 223 -22.15 -7.72 -13.98
CA GLN A 223 -21.80 -9.09 -14.35
C GLN A 223 -22.34 -9.46 -15.73
N LYS A 224 -23.62 -9.15 -16.00
CA LYS A 224 -24.21 -9.38 -17.33
C LYS A 224 -23.49 -8.62 -18.44
N TYR A 225 -23.06 -7.39 -18.19
CA TYR A 225 -22.29 -6.59 -19.15
C TYR A 225 -20.93 -7.22 -19.47
N PHE A 226 -20.25 -7.82 -18.49
CA PHE A 226 -19.01 -8.54 -18.76
C PHE A 226 -19.23 -9.87 -19.47
N GLU A 227 -20.31 -10.58 -19.13
CA GLU A 227 -20.72 -11.83 -19.78
C GLU A 227 -21.16 -11.62 -21.23
N SER A 228 -21.71 -10.44 -21.59
CA SER A 228 -22.09 -10.14 -22.97
C SER A 228 -20.90 -9.95 -23.90
N GLY A 229 -19.72 -9.62 -23.37
CA GLY A 229 -18.51 -9.39 -24.16
C GLY A 229 -18.45 -8.03 -24.88
N ASP A 230 -19.41 -7.13 -24.64
CA ASP A 230 -19.50 -5.80 -25.28
C ASP A 230 -18.37 -4.82 -24.86
N TRP A 231 -17.46 -5.26 -24.01
CA TRP A 231 -16.36 -4.48 -23.46
C TRP A 231 -15.03 -4.70 -24.22
N ILE A 232 -15.02 -5.59 -25.22
CA ILE A 232 -13.91 -5.89 -26.15
C ILE A 232 -14.24 -5.28 -27.51
#